data_AF-R1GYI3-F1
#
_entry.id   AF-R1GYI3-F1
#
_cell.length_a   1.000
_cell.length_b   1.000
_cell.length_c   1.000
_cell.angle_alpha   90.00
_cell.angle_beta   90.00
_cell.angle_gamma   90.00
#
_symmetry.space_group_name_H-M   'P 1'
#
loop_
_entity.id
_entity.type
_entity.pdbx_description
1 polymer ?
#
loop_
_entity_poly.entity_id
_entity_poly.type
_entity_poly.pdbx_seq_one_letter_code
_entity_poly.pdbx_strand_id
1 'polypeptide(L)' 'VEAEQPLDCAGSFKCEGLGIVLFKALEGRDPNSLIGLPLIGLVEMLACHGHSLP' A
#
# COMPACT_ATOMS: atom_id res chain seq x y z
N VAL A 1 -4.91 -7.37 17.77
CA VAL A 1 -4.06 -6.23 18.19
C VAL A 1 -2.77 -6.71 18.83
N GLU A 2 -2.81 -7.51 19.90
CA GLU A 2 -1.60 -8.01 20.61
C GLU A 2 -0.57 -8.69 19.69
N ALA A 3 -1.02 -9.41 18.66
CA ALA A 3 -0.16 -10.11 17.73
C ALA A 3 0.72 -9.22 16.81
N GLU A 4 0.28 -7.99 16.50
CA GLU A 4 1.01 -7.11 15.55
C GLU A 4 1.29 -5.69 16.05
N GLN A 5 0.67 -5.31 17.18
CA GLN A 5 0.75 -3.98 17.78
C GLN A 5 0.73 -2.84 16.74
N PRO A 6 -0.32 -2.73 15.90
CA PRO A 6 -0.39 -1.76 14.80
C PRO A 6 -0.75 -0.34 15.30
N LEU A 7 -0.18 0.08 16.44
CA LEU A 7 -0.51 1.35 17.09
C LEU A 7 0.04 2.56 16.32
N ASP A 8 1.14 2.36 15.59
CA ASP A 8 1.76 3.37 14.72
C ASP A 8 1.32 3.23 13.24
N CYS A 9 0.23 2.50 12.97
CA CYS A 9 -0.30 2.31 11.63
C CYS A 9 -1.57 3.14 11.44
N ALA A 10 -1.68 3.86 10.31
CA ALA A 10 -2.93 4.52 9.95
C ALA A 10 -4.06 3.47 9.82
N GLY A 11 -5.17 3.67 10.54
CA GLY A 11 -6.28 2.70 10.58
C GLY A 11 -6.05 1.47 11.47
N SER A 12 -4.92 1.38 12.18
CA SER A 12 -4.62 0.33 13.16
C SER A 12 -4.67 -1.10 12.63
N PHE A 13 -4.28 -1.30 11.37
CA PHE A 13 -4.03 -2.62 10.76
C PHE A 13 -2.82 -2.55 9.82
N LYS A 14 -2.26 -3.71 9.47
CA LYS A 14 -1.21 -3.87 8.44
C LYS A 14 -1.71 -4.83 7.37
N CYS A 15 -1.94 -4.34 6.16
CA CYS A 15 -2.45 -5.18 5.06
C CYS A 15 -1.43 -6.20 4.55
N GLU A 16 -0.15 -5.92 4.77
CA GLU A 16 1.00 -6.75 4.45
C GLU A 16 1.29 -7.82 5.52
N GLY A 17 0.60 -7.74 6.66
CA GLY A 17 0.71 -8.65 7.79
C GLY A 17 -0.59 -9.39 8.10
N LEU A 18 -0.80 -9.74 9.37
CA LEU A 18 -2.02 -10.40 9.85
C LEU A 18 -3.26 -9.55 9.68
N GLY A 19 -3.13 -8.23 9.55
CA GLY A 19 -4.26 -7.34 9.26
C GLY A 19 -5.06 -7.74 8.02
N ILE A 20 -4.47 -8.44 7.03
CA ILE A 20 -5.18 -8.88 5.82
C ILE A 20 -6.39 -9.78 6.12
N VAL A 21 -6.34 -10.56 7.20
CA VAL A 21 -7.42 -11.51 7.56
C VAL A 21 -8.72 -10.80 7.98
N LEU A 22 -8.64 -9.50 8.26
CA LEU A 22 -9.78 -8.67 8.62
C LEU A 22 -10.59 -8.22 7.38
N PHE A 23 -10.05 -8.43 6.17
CA PHE A 23 -10.65 -7.93 4.93
C PHE A 23 -11.26 -9.06 4.10
N LYS A 24 -12.45 -8.79 3.55
CA LYS A 24 -13.12 -9.69 2.59
C LYS A 24 -12.58 -9.53 1.16
N ALA A 25 -12.18 -8.31 0.81
CA ALA A 25 -11.62 -7.96 -0.48
C ALA A 25 -10.80 -6.67 -0.36
N LEU A 26 -9.86 -6.47 -1.29
CA LEU A 26 -9.17 -5.21 -1.53
C LEU A 26 -9.47 -4.79 -2.96
N GLU A 27 -9.90 -3.55 -3.16
CA GLU A 27 -10.20 -2.99 -4.47
C GLU A 27 -9.40 -1.71 -4.68
N GLY A 28 -8.68 -1.64 -5.80
CA GLY A 28 -7.83 -0.50 -6.11
C GLY A 28 -6.98 -0.75 -7.34
N ARG A 29 -6.47 0.34 -7.92
CA ARG A 29 -5.62 0.30 -9.12
C ARG A 29 -4.23 -0.24 -8.83
N ASP A 30 -3.71 -0.02 -7.62
CA ASP A 30 -2.37 -0.40 -7.22
C ASP A 30 -2.34 -0.84 -5.75
N PRO A 31 -1.95 -2.09 -5.44
CA PRO A 31 -1.85 -2.59 -4.07
C PRO A 31 -0.83 -1.80 -3.22
N ASN A 32 0.21 -1.20 -3.81
CA ASN A 32 1.21 -0.42 -3.08
C ASN A 32 0.63 0.88 -2.50
N SER A 33 -0.50 1.34 -3.06
CA SER A 33 -1.24 2.49 -2.51
C SER A 33 -1.68 2.24 -1.07
N LEU A 34 -2.02 0.99 -0.74
CA LEU A 34 -2.48 0.62 0.60
C LEU A 34 -1.33 0.58 1.62
N ILE A 35 -0.11 0.31 1.15
CA ILE A 35 1.12 0.33 1.96
C ILE A 35 1.57 1.79 2.20
N GLY A 36 1.33 2.68 1.24
CA GLY A 36 1.54 4.12 1.41
C GLY A 36 2.06 4.87 0.19
N LEU A 37 2.37 4.19 -0.92
CA LEU A 37 2.86 4.83 -2.15
C LEU A 37 2.31 4.14 -3.41
N PRO A 38 1.49 4.83 -4.23
CA PRO A 38 0.98 4.27 -5.49
C PRO A 38 2.08 4.24 -6.56
N LEU A 39 2.83 3.14 -6.63
CA LEU A 39 3.92 2.93 -7.58
C LEU A 39 3.49 3.01 -9.05
N ILE A 40 2.32 2.51 -9.42
CA ILE A 40 1.83 2.59 -10.81
C ILE A 40 1.69 4.06 -11.21
N GLY A 41 1.03 4.86 -10.37
CA GLY A 41 0.89 6.31 -10.62
C GLY A 41 2.23 7.03 -10.56
N LEU A 42 3.12 6.63 -9.65
CA LEU A 42 4.47 7.21 -9.55
C LEU A 42 5.30 6.95 -10.80
N VAL A 43 5.29 5.73 -11.34
CA VAL A 43 5.99 5.37 -12.58
C VAL A 43 5.46 6.22 -13.74
N GLU A 44 4.14 6.38 -13.85
CA GLU A 44 3.51 7.26 -14.85
C GLU A 44 4.00 8.71 -14.71
N MET A 45 4.02 9.24 -13.49
CA MET A 45 4.51 10.59 -13.22
C MET A 45 6.00 10.76 -13.55
N LEU A 46 6.84 9.78 -13.19
CA LEU A 46 8.27 9.81 -13.48
C LEU A 46 8.53 9.77 -14.98
N ALA A 47 7.79 8.95 -15.73
CA ALA A 47 7.86 8.92 -17.18
C ALA A 47 7.49 10.27 -17.81
N CYS A 48 6.47 10.97 -17.29
CA CYS A 48 6.12 12.33 -17.73
C CYS A 48 7.23 13.35 -17.49
N HIS A 49 8.11 13.12 -16.52
CA HIS A 49 9.27 13.97 -16.21
C HIS A 49 10.57 13.46 -16.87
N GLY A 50 10.49 12.49 -17.79
CA GLY A 50 11.64 11.98 -18.53
C GLY A 50 12.51 10.97 -17.76
N HIS A 51 12.00 10.45 -16.64
CA HIS A 51 12.68 9.41 -15.86
C HIS A 51 12.12 8.02 -16.22
N SER A 52 12.96 7.18 -16.85
CA SER A 52 12.64 5.75 -17.06
C SER A 52 13.13 4.95 -15.87
N LEU A 53 12.24 4.16 -15.28
CA LEU A 53 12.60 3.12 -14.32
C LEU A 53 12.96 1.83 -15.07
N PRO A 54 13.83 0.96 -14.49
CA PRO A 54 14.18 -0.34 -15.06
C PRO A 54 13.00 -1.32 -15.12
#